data_AF-A0A142YNW1-F1
#
_entry.id   AF-A0A142YNW1-F1
#
_cell.length_a   1.000
_cell.length_b   1.000
_cell.length_c   1.000
_cell.angle_alpha   90.00
_cell.angle_beta   90.00
_cell.angle_gamma   90.00
#
_symmetry.space_group_name_H-M   'P 1'
#
loop_
_entity.id
_entity.type
_entity.pdbx_description
1 polymer ?
#
loop_
_entity_poly.entity_id
_entity_poly.type
_entity_poly.pdbx_seq_one_letter_code
_entity_poly.pdbx_strand_id
1 'polypeptide(L)' 'MRRLENYVRKYGPEAGPKLFHALQSQAAHAGVSARLRKKIDVLEGRSPALAPVKVDSYPLFEAAREVAKAAPDEAQLVA' A
#
# COMPACT_ATOMS: atom_id res chain seq x y z
N MET A 1 22.86 4.02 7.56
CA MET A 1 22.98 2.58 7.25
C MET A 1 22.34 1.77 8.38
N ARG A 2 21.28 0.99 8.12
CA ARG A 2 20.66 0.12 9.14
C ARG A 2 21.60 -1.06 9.42
N ARG A 3 21.95 -1.32 10.68
CA ARG A 3 22.88 -2.39 11.09
C ARG A 3 22.13 -3.66 11.52
N LEU A 4 22.71 -4.82 11.28
CA LEU A 4 22.21 -6.14 11.69
C LEU A 4 21.87 -6.18 13.20
N GLU A 5 22.73 -5.57 14.03
CA GLU A 5 22.58 -5.46 15.49
C GLU A 5 21.22 -4.90 15.92
N ASN A 6 20.67 -3.94 15.17
CA ASN A 6 19.37 -3.34 15.50
C ASN A 6 18.22 -4.32 15.25
N TYR A 7 18.34 -5.17 14.23
CA TYR A 7 17.36 -6.21 13.94
C TYR A 7 17.46 -7.37 14.92
N VAL A 8 18.68 -7.74 15.32
CA VAL A 8 18.92 -8.74 16.36
C VAL A 8 18.37 -8.27 17.71
N ARG A 9 18.60 -6.99 18.08
CA ARG A 9 18.04 -6.41 19.31
C ARG A 9 16.51 -6.37 19.32
N LYS A 10 15.87 -6.14 18.16
CA LYS A 10 14.40 -5.98 18.06
C LYS A 10 13.64 -7.29 17.89
N TYR A 11 14.19 -8.23 17.13
CA TYR A 11 13.51 -9.47 16.74
C TYR A 11 14.19 -10.73 17.30
N GLY A 12 15.29 -10.57 18.03
CA GLY A 12 16.05 -11.67 18.62
C GLY A 12 17.14 -12.25 17.70
N PRO A 13 17.99 -13.13 18.23
CA PRO A 13 19.16 -13.67 17.55
C PRO A 13 18.82 -14.57 16.36
N GLU A 14 17.68 -15.28 16.40
CA GLU A 14 17.30 -16.18 15.30
C GLU A 14 16.54 -15.49 14.17
N ALA A 15 15.63 -14.56 14.49
CA ALA A 15 14.79 -13.90 13.49
C ALA A 15 15.42 -12.61 12.92
N GLY A 16 16.21 -11.89 13.73
CA GLY A 16 16.85 -10.64 13.34
C GLY A 16 17.70 -10.74 12.07
N PRO A 17 18.61 -11.72 11.95
CA PRO A 17 19.42 -11.89 10.75
C PRO A 17 18.62 -12.25 9.51
N LYS A 18 17.60 -13.12 9.64
CA LYS A 18 16.73 -13.51 8.53
C LYS A 18 15.99 -12.29 7.96
N LEU A 19 15.42 -11.46 8.83
CA LEU A 19 14.70 -10.25 8.42
C LEU A 19 15.64 -9.19 7.83
N PHE A 20 16.85 -9.04 8.38
CA PHE A 20 17.83 -8.10 7.85
C PHE A 20 18.26 -8.44 6.42
N HIS A 21 18.57 -9.71 6.15
CA HIS A 21 18.96 -10.17 4.82
C HIS A 21 17.79 -10.19 3.83
N ALA A 22 16.57 -10.53 4.28
CA ALA A 22 15.38 -10.41 3.45
C ALA A 22 15.11 -8.95 3.04
N LEU A 23 15.28 -8.00 3.95
CA LEU A 23 15.16 -6.57 3.61
C LEU A 23 16.27 -6.12 2.66
N GLN A 24 17.50 -6.61 2.86
CA GLN A 24 18.62 -6.29 1.98
C GLN A 24 18.41 -6.83 0.56
N SER A 25 17.90 -8.06 0.42
CA SER A 25 17.56 -8.63 -0.88
C SER A 25 16.40 -7.88 -1.53
N GLN A 26 15.37 -7.49 -0.76
CA GLN A 26 14.29 -6.64 -1.27
C GLN A 26 14.80 -5.30 -1.80
N ALA A 27 15.74 -4.65 -1.11
CA ALA A 27 16.35 -3.41 -1.58
C ALA A 27 17.10 -3.60 -2.91
N ALA A 28 17.76 -4.74 -3.11
CA ALA A 28 18.38 -5.09 -4.39
C ALA A 28 17.33 -5.31 -5.50
N HIS A 29 16.22 -5.97 -5.18
CA HIS A 29 15.12 -6.19 -6.13
C HIS A 29 14.31 -4.91 -6.44
N ALA A 30 14.27 -3.94 -5.53
CA ALA A 30 13.63 -2.65 -5.74
C ALA A 30 14.25 -1.89 -6.93
N GLY A 31 15.58 -1.88 -7.03
CA GLY A 31 16.29 -1.26 -8.15
C GLY A 31 16.01 -1.95 -9.49
N VAL A 32 15.97 -3.28 -9.50
CA VAL A 32 15.68 -4.08 -10.71
C VAL A 32 14.24 -3.85 -11.19
N SER A 33 13.26 -3.93 -10.29
CA SER A 33 11.85 -3.71 -10.63
C SER A 33 11.56 -2.28 -11.07
N ALA A 34 12.24 -1.28 -10.48
CA ALA A 34 12.13 0.12 -10.91
C ALA A 34 12.70 0.32 -12.32
N ARG A 35 13.84 -0.32 -12.65
CA ARG A 35 14.44 -0.25 -13.98
C ARG A 35 13.59 -0.95 -15.03
N LEU A 36 12.98 -2.09 -14.69
CA LEU A 36 12.05 -2.79 -15.58
C LEU A 36 10.79 -1.95 -15.83
N ARG A 37 10.19 -1.39 -14.78
CA ARG A 37 9.04 -0.47 -14.91
C ARG A 37 9.36 0.69 -15.82
N LYS A 38 10.51 1.37 -15.62
CA LYS A 38 10.96 2.45 -16.49
C LYS A 38 11.13 2.03 -17.96
N LYS A 39 11.57 0.79 -18.22
CA LYS A 39 11.65 0.26 -19.59
C LYS A 39 10.27 0.04 -20.20
N ILE A 40 9.35 -0.54 -19.42
CA ILE A 40 7.96 -0.76 -19.85
C ILE A 40 7.28 0.58 -20.16
N ASP A 41 7.40 1.57 -19.26
CA ASP A 41 6.85 2.91 -19.43
C ASP A 41 7.35 3.57 -20.74
N VAL A 42 8.65 3.43 -21.05
CA VAL A 42 9.24 3.94 -22.31
C VAL A 42 8.66 3.21 -23.54
N LEU A 43 8.51 1.89 -23.48
CA LEU A 43 7.97 1.10 -24.60
C LEU A 43 6.47 1.36 -24.83
N GLU A 44 5.71 1.58 -23.77
CA GLU A 44 4.28 1.89 -23.81
C GLU A 44 4.01 3.37 -24.10
N GLY A 45 5.05 4.21 -24.23
CA GLY A 45 4.91 5.66 -24.41
C GLY A 45 4.28 6.35 -23.19
N ARG A 46 4.24 5.68 -22.04
CA ARG A 46 3.70 6.20 -20.79
C ARG A 46 4.76 7.09 -20.15
N SER A 47 4.50 8.40 -20.13
CA SER A 47 5.29 9.36 -19.34
C SER A 47 5.37 8.88 -17.88
N PRO A 48 6.52 9.03 -17.19
CA PRO A 48 6.63 8.67 -15.77
C PRO A 48 5.45 9.26 -15.01
N ALA A 49 4.72 8.37 -14.34
CA ALA A 49 3.39 8.64 -13.80
C ALA A 49 3.33 10.01 -13.11
N LEU A 50 2.38 10.85 -13.55
CA LEU A 50 1.97 12.03 -12.80
C LEU A 50 1.72 11.58 -11.35
N ALA A 51 2.20 12.36 -10.38
CA ALA A 51 1.99 12.07 -8.95
C ALA A 51 0.54 11.63 -8.68
N PRO A 52 0.32 10.67 -7.76
CA PRO A 52 -1.02 10.14 -7.51
C PRO A 52 -1.97 11.31 -7.28
N VAL A 53 -2.92 11.47 -8.20
CA VAL A 53 -3.97 12.48 -8.09
C VAL A 53 -4.67 12.17 -6.78
N LYS A 54 -4.55 13.06 -5.80
CA LYS A 54 -5.35 12.96 -4.58
C LYS A 54 -6.80 13.13 -5.01
N VAL A 55 -7.53 12.03 -5.06
CA VAL A 55 -8.96 12.04 -5.30
C VAL A 55 -9.58 12.39 -3.95
N ASP A 56 -9.81 13.68 -3.73
CA ASP A 56 -10.29 14.22 -2.45
C ASP A 56 -11.78 13.89 -2.18
N SER A 57 -12.50 13.36 -3.16
CA SER A 57 -13.89 12.93 -3.01
C SER A 57 -14.15 11.68 -3.85
N TYR A 58 -14.81 10.69 -3.24
CA TYR A 58 -15.22 9.46 -3.89
C TYR A 58 -16.76 9.40 -3.97
N PRO A 59 -17.36 9.90 -5.06
CA PRO A 59 -18.82 10.08 -5.16
C PRO A 59 -19.60 8.77 -4.99
N LEU A 60 -19.00 7.62 -5.35
CA LEU A 60 -19.62 6.31 -5.16
C LEU A 60 -19.85 5.97 -3.68
N PHE A 61 -18.90 6.33 -2.81
CA PHE A 61 -18.99 6.06 -1.37
C PHE A 61 -19.83 7.12 -0.65
N GLU A 62 -19.89 8.34 -1.17
CA GLU A 62 -20.80 9.38 -0.67
C GLU A 62 -22.26 9.00 -0.95
N ALA A 63 -22.58 8.55 -2.18
CA ALA A 63 -23.91 8.05 -2.53
C ALA A 63 -24.34 6.86 -1.65
N ALA A 64 -23.43 5.91 -1.38
CA ALA A 64 -23.70 4.79 -0.48
C ALA A 64 -24.00 5.25 0.97
N ARG A 65 -23.35 6.32 1.42
CA ARG A 65 -23.57 6.92 2.74
C ARG A 65 -24.91 7.66 2.83
N GLU A 66 -25.35 8.29 1.75
CA GLU A 66 -26.68 8.91 1.69
C GLU A 66 -27.80 7.89 1.69
N VAL A 67 -27.65 6.78 0.93
CA VAL A 67 -28.61 5.67 0.95
C VAL A 67 -28.73 5.05 2.35
N ALA A 68 -27.60 4.89 3.07
CA ALA A 68 -27.60 4.39 4.44
C ALA A 68 -28.24 5.35 5.46
N LYS A 69 -28.24 6.66 5.17
CA LYS A 69 -28.86 7.69 6.02
C LYS A 69 -30.35 7.87 5.74
N ALA A 70 -30.81 7.50 4.54
CA ALA A 70 -32.20 7.60 4.11
C ALA A 70 -33.11 6.46 4.61
N ALA A 71 -32.56 5.45 5.32
CA ALA A 71 -33.33 4.38 5.93
C ALA A 71 -33.29 4.41 7.47
N PRO A 72 -33.94 5.39 8.13
CA PRO A 72 -34.48 5.17 9.46
C PRO A 72 -35.91 4.63 9.36
N ASP A 73 -36.29 3.73 10.27
CA ASP A 73 -37.64 3.17 10.48
C ASP A 73 -38.10 1.98 9.63
N GLU A 74 -37.50 0.80 9.85
CA GLU A 74 -38.25 -0.47 9.79
C GLU A 74 -37.90 -1.43 10.95
N ALA A 75 -37.58 -0.87 12.14
CA ALA A 75 -37.24 -1.69 13.32
C ALA A 75 -38.20 -1.49 14.51
N GLN A 76 -39.40 -0.94 14.31
CA GLN A 76 -40.42 -0.83 15.37
C GLN A 76 -41.82 -1.07 14.82
N LEU A 77 -42.21 -2.33 14.57
CA LEU A 77 -43.60 -2.76 14.75
C LEU A 77 -43.70 -4.30 14.78
N VAL A 78 -43.42 -4.91 15.92
CA VAL A 78 -44.09 -6.15 16.34
C VAL A 78 -44.44 -5.97 17.82
N ALA A 79 -45.66 -5.49 18.05
CA ALA A 79 -46.38 -5.57 19.31
C ALA A 79 -47.52 -6.58 19.13
#